data_AF-A0A828RVI4-F1
#
_entry.id   AF-A0A828RVI4-F1
#
_cell.length_a   1.000
_cell.length_b   1.000
_cell.length_c   1.000
_cell.angle_alpha   90.00
_cell.angle_beta   90.00
_cell.angle_gamma   90.00
#
_symmetry.space_group_name_H-M   'P 1'
#
loop_
_entity.id
_entity.type
_entity.pdbx_description
1 polymer ?
#
loop_
_entity_poly.entity_id
_entity_poly.type
_entity_poly.pdbx_seq_one_letter_code
_entity_poly.pdbx_strand_id
1 'polypeptide(L)'
;MILVLCGTQKQDFSRMIKLVEQVADREEVIVQAGHNQYESNKMQIFGFVSNEEIQMLYEKADLIVTHAGAGSMLQAIKNHKKNHCGSKT
;
A
#
# COMPACT_ATOMS: atom_id res chain seq x y z
N MET A 1 -0.97 -5.02 10.77
CA MET A 1 -0.85 -5.17 9.30
C MET A 1 -0.82 -3.82 8.61
N ILE A 2 0.20 -3.57 7.79
CA ILE A 2 0.34 -2.38 6.94
C ILE A 2 -0.02 -2.77 5.49
N LEU A 3 -0.97 -2.06 4.90
CA LEU A 3 -1.35 -2.21 3.49
C LEU A 3 -0.72 -1.10 2.66
N VAL A 4 0.06 -1.46 1.64
CA VAL A 4 0.72 -0.52 0.73
C VAL A 4 0.10 -0.60 -0.65
N LEU A 5 -0.34 0.53 -1.21
CA LEU A 5 -1.02 0.61 -2.50
C LEU A 5 -0.25 1.52 -3.48
N CYS A 6 0.21 0.95 -4.59
CA CYS A 6 0.94 1.68 -5.63
C CYS A 6 0.01 2.33 -6.67
N GLY A 7 -1.29 2.00 -6.65
CA GLY A 7 -2.28 2.49 -7.62
C GLY A 7 -2.13 1.86 -9.01
N THR A 8 -2.82 2.42 -9.99
CA THR A 8 -2.91 1.90 -11.37
C THR A 8 -1.92 2.55 -12.33
N GLN A 9 -1.22 3.61 -11.91
CA GLN A 9 -0.29 4.33 -12.77
C GLN A 9 1.03 3.55 -12.90
N LYS A 10 1.64 3.60 -14.09
CA LYS A 10 2.94 2.94 -14.39
C LYS A 10 4.16 3.68 -13.80
N GLN A 11 3.95 4.48 -12.76
CA GLN A 11 5.06 5.14 -12.08
C GLN A 11 5.80 4.11 -11.22
N ASP A 12 7.12 4.24 -11.15
CA ASP A 12 7.95 3.43 -10.26
C ASP A 12 7.78 3.86 -8.79
N PHE A 13 7.37 2.91 -7.96
CA PHE A 13 7.17 3.03 -6.53
C PHE A 13 8.15 2.19 -5.70
N SER A 14 9.16 1.57 -6.33
CA SER A 14 10.16 0.73 -5.67
C SER A 14 10.84 1.43 -4.49
N ARG A 15 11.09 2.74 -4.59
CA ARG A 15 11.64 3.54 -3.47
C ARG A 15 10.70 3.60 -2.28
N MET A 16 9.39 3.79 -2.51
CA MET A 16 8.39 3.84 -1.45
C MET A 16 8.27 2.47 -0.77
N ILE A 17 8.19 1.39 -1.57
CA ILE A 17 8.12 0.01 -1.08
C ILE A 17 9.34 -0.31 -0.21
N LYS A 18 10.55 0.04 -0.68
CA LYS A 18 11.80 -0.13 0.07
C LYS A 18 11.84 0.65 1.38
N LEU A 19 11.33 1.88 1.41
CA LEU A 19 11.27 2.67 2.64
C LEU A 19 10.30 2.06 3.66
N VAL A 20 9.15 1.55 3.21
CA VAL A 20 8.22 0.83 4.09
C VAL A 20 8.91 -0.41 4.67
N GLU A 21 9.60 -1.21 3.85
CA GLU A 21 10.35 -2.39 4.31
C GLU A 21 11.41 -2.07 5.37
N GLN A 22 12.06 -0.91 5.28
CA GLN A 22 13.08 -0.47 6.23
C GLN A 22 12.49 0.00 7.58
N VAL A 23 11.28 0.56 7.57
CA VAL A 23 10.65 1.17 8.76
C VAL A 23 9.72 0.20 9.47
N ALA A 24 9.07 -0.69 8.73
CA ALA A 24 8.08 -1.66 9.23
C ALA A 24 8.72 -2.91 9.86
N ASP A 25 9.87 -2.75 10.55
CA ASP A 25 10.55 -3.89 11.16
C ASP A 25 9.62 -4.56 12.20
N ARG A 26 9.29 -5.84 11.95
CA ARG A 26 8.36 -6.71 12.70
C ARG A 26 6.86 -6.60 12.40
N GLU A 27 6.44 -5.68 11.53
CA GLU A 27 5.04 -5.58 11.11
C GLU A 27 4.76 -6.43 9.86
N GLU A 28 3.58 -7.03 9.78
CA GLU A 28 3.12 -7.68 8.54
C GLU A 28 2.81 -6.61 7.50
N VAL A 29 3.53 -6.64 6.37
CA VAL A 29 3.33 -5.70 5.25
C VAL A 29 2.80 -6.45 4.03
N ILE A 30 1.67 -5.98 3.51
CA ILE A 30 1.07 -6.44 2.26
C ILE A 30 1.12 -5.30 1.24
N VAL A 31 1.66 -5.57 0.05
CA VAL A 31 1.85 -4.58 -1.02
C VAL A 31 1.05 -4.98 -2.24
N GLN A 32 0.13 -4.11 -2.68
CA GLN A 32 -0.42 -4.14 -4.04
C GLN A 32 0.48 -3.28 -4.94
N ALA A 33 1.39 -3.93 -5.65
CA ALA A 33 2.41 -3.31 -6.49
C ALA A 33 1.88 -2.83 -7.85
N GLY A 34 0.71 -3.32 -8.30
CA GLY A 34 0.15 -2.97 -9.60
C GLY A 34 1.09 -3.35 -10.74
N HIS A 35 1.67 -2.36 -11.42
CA HIS A 35 2.66 -2.58 -12.49
C HIS A 35 4.12 -2.64 -12.00
N ASN A 36 4.38 -2.42 -10.71
CA ASN A 36 5.74 -2.39 -10.17
C ASN A 36 6.28 -3.81 -9.98
N GLN A 37 7.54 -4.02 -10.33
CA GLN A 37 8.27 -5.26 -10.05
C GLN A 37 9.15 -5.02 -8.82
N TYR A 38 8.77 -5.63 -7.69
CA TYR A 38 9.55 -5.59 -6.46
C TYR A 38 9.40 -6.96 -5.77
N GLU A 39 10.50 -7.48 -5.25
CA GLU A 39 10.54 -8.74 -4.51
C GLU A 39 11.10 -8.48 -3.11
N SER A 40 10.55 -9.18 -2.12
CA SER A 40 11.01 -9.12 -0.75
C SER A 40 10.74 -10.44 -0.04
N ASN A 41 11.65 -10.82 0.85
CA ASN A 41 11.46 -11.95 1.77
C ASN A 41 10.72 -11.57 3.06
N LYS A 42 10.43 -10.28 3.26
CA LYS A 42 9.81 -9.71 4.46
C LYS A 42 8.38 -9.25 4.23
N MET A 43 7.95 -9.12 2.98
CA MET A 43 6.65 -8.55 2.61
C MET A 43 5.92 -9.49 1.65
N GLN A 44 4.59 -9.50 1.73
CA GLN A 44 3.76 -10.16 0.73
C GLN A 44 3.46 -9.15 -0.38
N ILE A 45 3.80 -9.47 -1.63
CA ILE A 45 3.69 -8.55 -2.76
C ILE A 45 2.85 -9.19 -3.85
N PHE A 46 1.80 -8.48 -4.26
CA PHE A 46 0.87 -8.91 -5.29
C PHE A 46 0.77 -7.84 -6.38
N GLY A 47 0.42 -8.23 -7.60
CA GLY A 47 0.15 -7.32 -8.71
C GLY A 47 -1.18 -6.57 -8.51
N PHE A 48 -2.16 -6.86 -9.36
CA PHE A 48 -3.55 -6.45 -9.14
C PHE A 48 -4.33 -7.61 -8.51
N VAL A 49 -5.19 -7.30 -7.55
CA VAL A 49 -6.11 -8.23 -6.90
C VAL A 49 -7.55 -7.81 -7.22
N SER A 50 -8.52 -8.68 -6.98
CA SER A 50 -9.94 -8.37 -7.16
C SER A 50 -10.42 -7.27 -6.20
N ASN A 51 -11.57 -6.66 -6.52
CA ASN A 51 -12.19 -5.66 -5.64
C ASN A 51 -12.60 -6.25 -4.28
N GLU A 52 -12.96 -7.52 -4.24
CA GLU A 52 -13.32 -8.20 -2.99
C GLU A 52 -12.07 -8.42 -2.12
N GLU A 53 -10.97 -8.88 -2.72
CA GLU A 53 -9.69 -9.05 -2.02
C GLU A 53 -9.15 -7.73 -1.49
N ILE A 54 -9.16 -6.67 -2.30
CA ILE A 54 -8.66 -5.37 -1.82
C ILE A 54 -9.54 -4.85 -0.67
N GLN A 55 -10.86 -5.02 -0.72
CA GLN A 55 -11.77 -4.64 0.34
C GLN A 55 -11.47 -5.39 1.65
N MET A 56 -11.23 -6.70 1.58
CA MET A 56 -10.82 -7.49 2.74
C MET A 56 -9.48 -7.01 3.32
N LEU A 57 -8.52 -6.63 2.47
CA LEU A 57 -7.24 -6.06 2.92
C LEU A 57 -7.45 -4.68 3.56
N TYR A 58 -8.32 -3.85 3.00
CA TYR A 58 -8.70 -2.56 3.60
C TYR A 58 -9.28 -2.73 5.00
N GLU A 59 -10.12 -3.73 5.23
CA GLU A 59 -10.73 -4.01 6.53
C GLU A 59 -9.70 -4.49 7.56
N LYS A 60 -8.77 -5.36 7.14
CA LYS A 60 -7.72 -5.91 8.01
C LYS A 60 -6.54 -4.96 8.32
N ALA A 61 -6.33 -3.92 7.51
CA ALA A 61 -5.17 -3.04 7.65
C ALA A 61 -5.24 -2.13 8.88
N ASP A 62 -4.23 -2.11 9.73
CA ASP A 62 -4.13 -1.11 10.81
C ASP A 62 -3.67 0.26 10.28
N LEU A 63 -2.85 0.21 9.24
CA LEU A 63 -2.30 1.38 8.54
C LEU A 63 -2.33 1.14 7.04
N ILE A 64 -2.68 2.19 6.30
CA ILE A 64 -2.68 2.17 4.83
C ILE A 64 -1.69 3.22 4.33
N VAL A 65 -0.74 2.79 3.51
CA VAL A 65 0.24 3.63 2.83
C VAL A 65 -0.12 3.65 1.34
N THR A 66 -0.31 4.84 0.78
CA THR A 66 -0.67 4.99 -0.63
C THR A 66 0.04 6.20 -1.21
N HIS A 67 0.41 6.13 -2.49
CA HIS A 67 0.85 7.33 -3.22
C HIS A 67 -0.37 8.23 -3.49
N ALA A 68 -0.18 9.55 -3.46
CA ALA A 68 -1.21 10.59 -3.54
C ALA A 68 -2.15 10.48 -4.77
N GLY A 69 -3.05 9.51 -4.78
CA GLY A 69 -4.17 9.34 -5.68
C GLY A 69 -5.46 9.53 -4.90
N ALA A 70 -6.33 10.43 -5.38
CA ALA A 70 -7.55 10.86 -4.69
C ALA A 70 -8.48 9.70 -4.25
N GLY A 71 -8.48 8.59 -5.00
CA GLY A 71 -9.32 7.41 -4.69
C GLY A 71 -8.96 6.69 -3.38
N SER A 72 -7.68 6.68 -2.98
CA SER A 72 -7.25 5.96 -1.77
C SER A 72 -7.51 6.73 -0.48
N MET A 73 -7.50 8.07 -0.53
CA MET A 73 -7.81 8.92 0.63
C MET A 73 -9.28 8.81 1.04
N LEU A 74 -10.20 8.74 0.07
CA LEU A 74 -11.64 8.66 0.29
C LEU A 74 -12.06 7.37 1.03
N GLN A 75 -11.42 6.23 0.76
CA GLN A 75 -11.75 4.95 1.42
C GLN A 75 -11.24 4.87 2.86
N ALA A 76 -10.05 5.40 3.14
CA ALA A 76 -9.50 5.41 4.49
C ALA A 76 -10.26 6.36 5.44
N ILE A 77 -10.80 7.48 4.93
CA ILE A 77 -11.69 8.37 5.68
C ILE A 77 -13.02 7.66 6.01
N LYS A 78 -13.58 6.87 5.09
CA LYS A 78 -14.78 6.05 5.37
C LYS A 78 -14.55 5.00 6.45
N ASN A 79 -13.32 4.52 6.61
CA ASN A 79 -12.97 3.46 7.56
C ASN A 79 -12.30 3.95 8.86
N HIS A 80 -12.31 5.25 9.17
CA HIS A 80 -11.68 5.84 10.38
C HIS A 80 -10.18 5.53 10.55
N LYS A 81 -9.44 5.21 9.48
CA LYS A 81 -8.01 4.86 9.57
C LYS A 81 -7.11 6.07 9.31
N LYS A 82 -6.00 6.18 10.06
CA LYS A 82 -5.02 7.27 9.91
C LYS A 82 -4.24 7.10 8.59
N ASN A 83 -4.21 8.14 7.76
CA ASN A 83 -3.44 8.16 6.51
C ASN A 83 -2.10 8.88 6.68
N HIS A 84 -1.01 8.33 6.12
CA HIS A 84 0.26 9.04 5.91
C HIS A 84 0.48 9.23 4.40
N CYS A 85 0.45 10.47 3.94
CA CYS A 85 0.61 10.82 2.52
C CYS A 85 2.04 11.34 2.28
N GLY A 86 2.83 10.61 1.46
CA GLY A 86 4.13 11.09 1.00
C GLY A 86 3.97 11.82 -0.33
N SER A 87 3.93 13.16 -0.29
CA SER A 87 3.98 14.01 -1.47
C SER A 87 5.44 14.11 -1.98
N LYS A 88 5.64 13.87 -3.28
CA LYS A 88 6.89 14.27 -3.97
C LYS A 88 6.89 15.80 -4.11
N THR A 89 7.84 16.47 -3.47
CA THR A 89 8.42 17.75 -3.95
C THR A 89 9.50 17.46 -4.96
#